data_AF-A0A933YJD4-F1
#
_entry.id   AF-A0A933YJD4-F1
#
_cell.length_a   1.000
_cell.length_b   1.000
_cell.length_c   1.000
_cell.angle_alpha   90.00
_cell.angle_beta   90.00
_cell.angle_gamma   90.00
#
_symmetry.space_group_name_H-M   'P 1'
#
loop_
_entity.id
_entity.type
_entity.pdbx_description
1 polymer ?
#
loop_
_entity_poly.entity_id
_entity_poly.type
_entity_poly.pdbx_seq_one_letter_code
_entity_poly.pdbx_strand_id
1 'polypeptide(L)'
;MKAFKYACFISYCHGQGALVSSFIEQLKTSLKACLEPYFDTDECVYIDEDRLKSGALYNTGLADAICRSMSMIVVYMPKYEHHSYCLREYTAMERLEAERFKLSGNGAAQDRGMIIPILFRGRADDLPERIRKHRHFCDFSKFTTATSDILKNEEFVRKIEEIASYIYDLSKEFDSLAANPCSNCSSFQLPAETEVKPWHETIPVTPFVFRQQNP
;
A
#
# COMPACT_ATOMS: atom_id res chain seq x y z
N MET A 1 21.09 -10.73 10.28
CA MET A 1 20.79 -9.49 9.55
C MET A 1 19.39 -9.66 8.99
N LYS A 2 18.46 -8.75 9.29
CA LYS A 2 17.13 -8.78 8.66
C LYS A 2 17.28 -8.54 7.16
N ALA A 3 16.45 -9.21 6.34
CA ALA A 3 16.56 -9.09 4.89
C ALA A 3 16.03 -7.74 4.32
N PHE A 4 15.31 -6.95 5.13
CA PHE A 4 14.57 -5.75 4.70
C PHE A 4 14.99 -4.53 5.53
N LYS A 5 14.91 -3.34 4.93
CA LYS A 5 15.11 -2.07 5.68
C LYS A 5 13.81 -1.62 6.36
N TYR A 6 12.66 -1.90 5.76
CA TYR A 6 11.37 -1.38 6.20
C TYR A 6 10.37 -2.52 6.44
N ALA A 7 9.63 -2.45 7.55
CA ALA A 7 8.55 -3.37 7.88
C ALA A 7 7.31 -3.12 7.01
N CYS A 8 7.03 -1.85 6.66
CA CYS A 8 6.05 -1.53 5.62
C CYS A 8 6.35 -0.21 4.89
N PHE A 9 5.82 -0.11 3.67
CA PHE A 9 5.65 1.12 2.90
C PHE A 9 4.18 1.56 2.94
N ILE A 10 3.88 2.81 3.30
CA ILE A 10 2.51 3.34 3.23
C ILE A 10 2.27 4.00 1.88
N SER A 11 1.58 3.28 0.98
CA SER A 11 1.09 3.84 -0.29
C SER A 11 -0.28 4.47 -0.09
N TYR A 12 -0.42 5.75 -0.45
CA TYR A 12 -1.69 6.47 -0.34
C TYR A 12 -1.86 7.56 -1.40
N CYS A 13 -3.12 7.82 -1.74
CA CYS A 13 -3.48 8.98 -2.55
C CYS A 13 -3.32 10.27 -1.74
N HIS A 14 -2.29 11.05 -2.06
CA HIS A 14 -2.14 12.41 -1.52
C HIS A 14 -3.34 13.31 -1.88
N GLY A 15 -3.77 14.12 -0.92
CA GLY A 15 -4.86 15.09 -1.10
C GLY A 15 -4.82 16.15 0.01
N GLN A 16 -5.26 17.37 -0.31
CA GLN A 16 -5.16 18.54 0.58
C GLN A 16 -6.22 18.55 1.72
N GLY A 17 -6.63 17.38 2.21
CA GLY A 17 -7.57 17.26 3.32
C GLY A 17 -6.83 16.94 4.62
N ALA A 18 -6.88 17.84 5.61
CA ALA A 18 -6.22 17.66 6.91
C ALA A 18 -6.60 16.33 7.61
N LEU A 19 -7.82 15.83 7.38
CA LEU A 19 -8.28 14.54 7.89
C LEU A 19 -7.55 13.34 7.26
N VAL A 20 -7.06 13.46 6.02
CA VAL A 20 -6.20 12.45 5.38
C VAL A 20 -4.80 12.49 5.98
N SER A 21 -4.21 13.69 6.07
CA SER A 21 -2.88 13.89 6.67
C SER A 21 -2.84 13.36 8.11
N SER A 22 -3.81 13.72 8.93
CA SER A 22 -3.88 13.26 10.33
C SER A 22 -4.14 11.76 10.45
N PHE A 23 -4.95 11.16 9.56
CA PHE A 23 -5.09 9.70 9.52
C PHE A 23 -3.76 9.01 9.22
N ILE A 24 -3.05 9.48 8.21
CA ILE A 24 -1.77 8.93 7.74
C ILE A 24 -0.67 9.09 8.81
N GLU A 25 -0.59 10.25 9.46
CA GLU A 25 0.33 10.53 10.56
C GLU A 25 0.07 9.61 11.77
N GLN A 26 -1.19 9.48 12.19
CA GLN A 26 -1.57 8.58 13.27
C GLN A 26 -1.31 7.11 12.91
N LEU A 27 -1.67 6.68 11.70
CA LEU A 27 -1.43 5.32 11.22
C LEU A 27 0.08 4.99 11.19
N LYS A 28 0.92 5.89 10.67
CA LYS A 28 2.38 5.76 10.67
C LYS A 28 2.91 5.63 12.11
N THR A 29 2.42 6.48 13.01
CA THR A 29 2.88 6.54 14.41
C THR A 29 2.48 5.29 15.19
N SER A 30 1.23 4.85 15.08
CA SER A 30 0.74 3.62 15.72
C SER A 30 1.39 2.36 15.14
N LEU A 31 1.53 2.25 13.81
CA LEU A 31 2.26 1.13 13.20
C LEU A 31 3.72 1.11 13.65
N LYS A 32 4.42 2.25 13.70
CA LYS A 32 5.79 2.31 14.23
C LYS A 32 5.82 1.80 15.68
N ALA A 33 4.97 2.33 16.56
CA ALA A 33 4.95 1.93 17.97
C ALA A 33 4.71 0.42 18.18
N CYS A 34 3.90 -0.21 17.33
CA CYS A 34 3.67 -1.66 17.36
C CYS A 34 4.80 -2.49 16.72
N LEU A 35 5.58 -1.93 15.79
CA LEU A 35 6.63 -2.63 15.03
C LEU A 35 8.05 -2.42 15.59
N GLU A 36 8.32 -1.28 16.21
CA GLU A 36 9.61 -0.90 16.80
C GLU A 36 10.18 -1.93 17.80
N PRO A 37 9.39 -2.62 18.65
CA PRO A 37 9.89 -3.73 19.48
C PRO A 37 10.41 -4.96 18.72
N TYR A 38 10.15 -5.06 17.40
CA TYR A 38 10.47 -6.22 16.56
C TYR A 38 11.46 -5.93 15.42
N PHE A 39 11.83 -4.66 15.20
CA PHE A 39 12.65 -4.22 14.06
C PHE A 39 13.76 -3.26 14.52
N ASP A 40 15.02 -3.60 14.19
CA ASP A 40 16.24 -2.92 14.64
C ASP A 40 16.48 -1.54 13.97
N THR A 41 15.44 -0.78 13.66
CA THR A 41 15.54 0.49 12.91
C THR A 41 14.41 1.47 13.21
N ASP A 42 14.79 2.71 13.51
CA ASP A 42 13.87 3.81 13.80
C ASP A 42 12.97 4.20 12.60
N GLU A 43 13.37 3.81 11.38
CA GLU A 43 12.63 4.09 10.13
C GLU A 43 11.67 2.94 9.73
N CYS A 44 11.33 2.00 10.63
CA CYS A 44 10.65 0.74 10.28
C CYS A 44 9.35 0.90 9.46
N VAL A 45 8.66 2.04 9.54
CA VAL A 45 7.51 2.41 8.70
C VAL A 45 7.90 3.54 7.75
N TYR A 46 8.05 3.22 6.47
CA TYR A 46 8.38 4.20 5.43
C TYR A 46 7.11 4.79 4.79
N ILE A 47 7.19 6.05 4.39
CA ILE A 47 6.17 6.74 3.61
C ILE A 47 6.82 7.80 2.71
N ASP A 48 6.26 7.99 1.51
CA ASP A 48 6.63 9.07 0.58
C ASP A 48 6.12 10.43 1.12
N GLU A 49 6.98 11.16 1.84
CA GLU A 49 6.70 12.51 2.35
C GLU A 49 7.13 13.61 1.37
N ASP A 50 8.18 13.34 0.58
CA ASP A 50 8.94 14.33 -0.20
C ASP A 50 8.61 14.22 -1.71
N ARG A 51 7.32 14.36 -2.06
CA ARG A 51 6.89 14.26 -3.46
C ARG A 51 7.57 15.27 -4.37
N LEU A 52 7.87 14.79 -5.58
CA LEU A 52 8.80 15.38 -6.55
C LEU A 52 8.68 16.92 -6.66
N LYS A 53 9.73 17.62 -6.22
CA LYS A 53 9.99 19.02 -6.61
C LYS A 53 10.02 19.08 -8.14
N SER A 54 9.35 20.07 -8.73
CA SER A 54 9.19 20.19 -10.17
C SER A 54 10.55 20.16 -10.89
N GLY A 55 10.76 19.18 -11.77
CA GLY A 55 12.03 18.97 -12.48
C GLY A 55 12.96 17.90 -11.90
N ALA A 56 12.63 17.30 -10.74
CA ALA A 56 13.40 16.18 -10.20
C ALA A 56 13.18 14.87 -11.01
N LEU A 57 14.27 14.13 -11.25
CA LEU A 57 14.22 12.78 -11.83
C LEU A 57 13.73 11.78 -10.77
N TYR A 58 12.43 11.48 -10.81
CA TYR A 58 11.76 10.52 -9.93
C TYR A 58 12.34 9.09 -10.00
N ASN A 59 11.91 8.30 -9.02
CA ASN A 59 11.84 6.83 -8.96
C ASN A 59 12.97 6.07 -8.26
N THR A 60 14.24 6.50 -8.24
CA THR A 60 15.32 5.63 -7.69
C THR A 60 15.17 5.36 -6.18
N GLY A 61 15.18 6.40 -5.34
CA GLY A 61 15.04 6.24 -3.89
C GLY A 61 13.69 5.64 -3.46
N LEU A 62 12.63 5.94 -4.22
CA LEU A 62 11.28 5.40 -4.02
C LEU A 62 11.18 3.91 -4.39
N ALA A 63 11.76 3.51 -5.52
CA ALA A 63 11.82 2.11 -5.94
C ALA A 63 12.68 1.28 -4.97
N ASP A 64 13.83 1.84 -4.54
CA ASP A 64 14.67 1.23 -3.51
C ASP A 64 13.92 1.10 -2.17
N ALA A 65 13.15 2.12 -1.75
CA ALA A 65 12.33 2.04 -0.54
C ALA A 65 11.23 0.97 -0.64
N ILE A 66 10.42 0.97 -1.71
CA ILE A 66 9.37 -0.04 -1.95
C ILE A 66 9.98 -1.45 -2.05
N CYS A 67 11.15 -1.60 -2.68
CA CYS A 67 11.84 -2.87 -2.72
C CYS A 67 12.39 -3.28 -1.35
N ARG A 68 12.98 -2.37 -0.56
CA ARG A 68 13.46 -2.70 0.80
C ARG A 68 12.35 -2.84 1.84
N SER A 69 11.08 -2.69 1.45
CA SER A 69 9.92 -2.94 2.29
C SER A 69 9.44 -4.39 2.24
N MET A 70 9.17 -4.92 3.44
CA MET A 70 8.54 -6.22 3.72
C MET A 70 7.08 -6.26 3.26
N SER A 71 6.37 -5.15 3.34
CA SER A 71 4.97 -5.07 2.97
C SER A 71 4.58 -3.69 2.44
N MET A 72 3.41 -3.59 1.82
CA MET A 72 2.81 -2.32 1.43
C MET A 72 1.43 -2.17 2.10
N ILE A 73 1.29 -1.16 2.96
CA ILE A 73 -0.03 -0.70 3.41
C ILE A 73 -0.63 0.13 2.28
N VAL A 74 -1.78 -0.27 1.77
CA VAL A 74 -2.51 0.46 0.71
C VAL A 74 -3.68 1.18 1.34
N VAL A 75 -3.55 2.48 1.59
CA VAL A 75 -4.62 3.31 2.16
C VAL A 75 -5.58 3.71 1.05
N TYR A 76 -6.58 2.86 0.83
CA TYR A 76 -7.53 2.98 -0.27
C TYR A 76 -8.61 4.03 -0.03
N MET A 77 -8.85 4.79 -1.09
CA MET A 77 -9.98 5.67 -1.31
C MET A 77 -10.24 5.69 -2.83
N PRO A 78 -11.44 6.02 -3.34
CA PRO A 78 -11.73 5.94 -4.79
C PRO A 78 -10.82 6.80 -5.68
N LYS A 79 -10.16 7.81 -5.11
CA LYS A 79 -9.16 8.62 -5.81
C LYS A 79 -7.83 7.88 -6.07
N TYR A 80 -7.53 6.80 -5.34
CA TYR A 80 -6.30 6.01 -5.45
C TYR A 80 -6.12 5.41 -6.84
N GLU A 81 -7.18 4.79 -7.38
CA GLU A 81 -7.16 4.16 -8.70
C GLU A 81 -7.03 5.15 -9.87
N HIS A 82 -7.29 6.44 -9.60
CA HIS A 82 -7.19 7.53 -10.56
C HIS A 82 -5.78 8.16 -10.62
N HIS A 83 -4.84 7.70 -9.78
CA HIS A 83 -3.45 8.16 -9.78
C HIS A 83 -2.49 7.09 -10.26
N SER A 84 -1.98 7.24 -11.49
CA SER A 84 -0.99 6.35 -12.10
C SER A 84 0.23 6.10 -11.21
N TYR A 85 0.70 7.11 -10.48
CA TYR A 85 1.73 6.96 -9.44
C TYR A 85 1.38 5.85 -8.42
N CYS A 86 0.19 5.91 -7.80
CA CYS A 86 -0.24 4.92 -6.80
C CYS A 86 -0.45 3.54 -7.45
N LEU A 87 -0.97 3.50 -8.67
CA LEU A 87 -1.06 2.26 -9.45
C LEU A 87 0.31 1.65 -9.76
N ARG A 88 1.35 2.47 -10.00
CA ARG A 88 2.74 2.03 -10.23
C ARG A 88 3.37 1.47 -8.94
N GLU A 89 3.13 2.09 -7.78
CA GLU A 89 3.55 1.55 -6.48
C GLU A 89 2.94 0.17 -6.23
N TYR A 90 1.61 0.04 -6.39
CA TYR A 90 0.91 -1.23 -6.21
C TYR A 90 1.43 -2.31 -7.18
N THR A 91 1.56 -1.98 -8.47
CA THR A 91 2.07 -2.90 -9.49
C THR A 91 3.54 -3.28 -9.24
N ALA A 92 4.33 -2.41 -8.62
CA ALA A 92 5.69 -2.73 -8.18
C ALA A 92 5.69 -3.75 -7.04
N MET A 93 4.80 -3.61 -6.04
CA MET A 93 4.69 -4.60 -4.96
C MET A 93 4.08 -5.92 -5.45
N GLU A 94 3.13 -5.93 -6.40
CA GLU A 94 2.67 -7.16 -7.08
C GLU A 94 3.83 -7.93 -7.73
N ARG A 95 4.77 -7.22 -8.38
CA ARG A 95 5.97 -7.83 -8.98
C ARG A 95 6.92 -8.39 -7.92
N LEU A 96 7.23 -7.61 -6.88
CA LEU A 96 8.11 -8.02 -5.79
C LEU A 96 7.55 -9.24 -5.03
N GLU A 97 6.26 -9.25 -4.73
CA GLU A 97 5.55 -10.37 -4.11
C GLU A 97 5.69 -11.65 -4.96
N ALA A 98 5.37 -11.56 -6.26
CA ALA A 98 5.48 -12.68 -7.20
C ALA A 98 6.93 -13.14 -7.48
N GLU A 99 7.93 -12.31 -7.26
CA GLU A 99 9.35 -12.70 -7.29
C GLU A 99 9.78 -13.38 -5.99
N ARG A 100 9.34 -12.86 -4.84
CA ARG A 100 9.72 -13.34 -3.51
C ARG A 100 9.13 -14.69 -3.15
N PHE A 101 7.89 -14.96 -3.56
CA PHE A 101 7.29 -16.29 -3.34
C PHE A 101 8.03 -17.41 -4.10
N LYS A 102 8.76 -17.11 -5.18
CA LYS A 102 9.64 -18.08 -5.85
C LYS A 102 10.84 -18.48 -4.99
N LEU A 103 11.29 -17.59 -4.08
CA LEU A 103 12.37 -17.87 -3.12
C LEU A 103 11.89 -18.73 -1.93
N SER A 104 10.59 -18.69 -1.62
CA SER A 104 9.97 -19.42 -0.50
C SER A 104 9.73 -20.92 -0.80
N GLY A 105 9.73 -21.33 -2.08
CA GLY A 105 9.74 -22.75 -2.46
C GLY A 105 8.36 -23.44 -2.45
N ASN A 106 7.42 -22.92 -3.24
CA ASN A 106 6.20 -23.64 -3.68
C ASN A 106 5.32 -24.27 -2.56
N GLY A 107 5.19 -23.62 -1.40
CA GLY A 107 4.35 -24.13 -0.30
C GLY A 107 3.76 -23.02 0.57
N ALA A 108 4.51 -22.61 1.60
CA ALA A 108 3.94 -21.87 2.74
C ALA A 108 3.40 -20.47 2.43
N ALA A 109 4.06 -19.69 1.56
CA ALA A 109 3.76 -18.27 1.39
C ALA A 109 2.55 -17.94 0.48
N GLN A 110 1.88 -18.93 -0.12
CA GLN A 110 0.81 -18.65 -1.10
C GLN A 110 -0.43 -17.97 -0.52
N ASP A 111 -0.73 -18.19 0.77
CA ASP A 111 -1.89 -17.61 1.46
C ASP A 111 -1.58 -16.27 2.17
N ARG A 112 -0.32 -15.78 2.14
CA ARG A 112 0.16 -14.61 2.91
C ARG A 112 0.71 -13.51 2.01
N GLY A 113 -0.16 -12.63 1.53
CA GLY A 113 0.19 -11.48 0.68
C GLY A 113 1.04 -10.41 1.36
N MET A 114 1.93 -9.77 0.60
CA MET A 114 2.78 -8.65 1.02
C MET A 114 2.06 -7.29 0.89
N ILE A 115 0.92 -7.22 0.18
CA ILE A 115 0.06 -6.02 0.11
C ILE A 115 -1.08 -6.15 1.12
N ILE A 116 -1.22 -5.15 1.99
CA ILE A 116 -2.19 -5.07 3.10
C ILE A 116 -3.13 -3.86 2.86
N PRO A 117 -4.36 -4.07 2.38
CA PRO A 117 -5.31 -2.98 2.08
C PRO A 117 -6.00 -2.43 3.33
N ILE A 118 -6.07 -1.11 3.44
CA ILE A 118 -6.89 -0.37 4.41
C ILE A 118 -7.98 0.40 3.64
N LEU A 119 -9.25 0.10 3.90
CA LEU A 119 -10.37 0.87 3.37
C LEU A 119 -10.53 2.15 4.20
N PHE A 120 -9.98 3.26 3.73
CA PHE A 120 -10.12 4.57 4.38
C PHE A 120 -11.36 5.34 3.88
N ARG A 121 -11.72 5.23 2.59
CA ARG A 121 -12.97 5.79 2.03
C ARG A 121 -13.53 4.92 0.91
N GLY A 122 -14.83 5.03 0.65
CA GLY A 122 -15.57 4.19 -0.30
C GLY A 122 -16.49 3.21 0.43
N ARG A 123 -17.09 2.27 -0.31
CA ARG A 123 -17.82 1.12 0.24
C ARG A 123 -17.01 -0.15 -0.01
N ALA A 124 -17.21 -1.18 0.81
CA ALA A 124 -16.58 -2.49 0.60
C ALA A 124 -16.94 -3.11 -0.75
N ASP A 125 -18.19 -2.93 -1.21
CA ASP A 125 -18.69 -3.45 -2.48
C ASP A 125 -18.13 -2.70 -3.70
N ASP A 126 -17.61 -1.48 -3.51
CA ASP A 126 -16.93 -0.70 -4.56
C ASP A 126 -15.43 -1.02 -4.63
N LEU A 127 -14.90 -1.93 -3.81
CA LEU A 127 -13.46 -2.25 -3.82
C LEU A 127 -13.06 -2.93 -5.15
N PRO A 128 -12.03 -2.41 -5.85
CA PRO A 128 -11.51 -3.00 -7.08
C PRO A 128 -11.15 -4.48 -6.91
N GLU A 129 -11.44 -5.30 -7.92
CA GLU A 129 -11.22 -6.77 -7.87
C GLU A 129 -9.79 -7.17 -7.50
N ARG A 130 -8.78 -6.37 -7.88
CA ARG A 130 -7.36 -6.59 -7.48
C ARG A 130 -7.17 -6.58 -5.96
N ILE A 131 -7.92 -5.76 -5.25
CA ILE A 131 -7.96 -5.73 -3.78
C ILE A 131 -8.89 -6.85 -3.29
N ARG A 132 -10.14 -6.86 -3.75
CA ARG A 132 -11.23 -7.67 -3.18
C ARG A 132 -11.06 -9.19 -3.35
N LYS A 133 -10.45 -9.65 -4.45
CA LYS A 133 -10.49 -11.05 -4.86
C LYS A 133 -9.59 -11.99 -4.04
N HIS A 134 -8.44 -11.50 -3.57
CA HIS A 134 -7.37 -12.32 -2.99
C HIS A 134 -6.79 -11.77 -1.68
N ARG A 135 -7.34 -10.69 -1.13
CA ARG A 135 -6.82 -10.03 0.08
C ARG A 135 -7.97 -9.59 0.98
N HIS A 136 -7.87 -9.90 2.27
CA HIS A 136 -8.68 -9.23 3.28
C HIS A 136 -8.23 -7.77 3.41
N PHE A 137 -9.17 -6.87 3.74
CA PHE A 137 -8.89 -5.46 3.97
C PHE A 137 -9.34 -5.04 5.38
N CYS A 138 -8.63 -4.10 5.99
CA CYS A 138 -9.01 -3.54 7.28
C CYS A 138 -9.88 -2.30 7.06
N ASP A 139 -11.11 -2.30 7.57
CA ASP A 139 -12.02 -1.16 7.43
C ASP A 139 -11.71 -0.03 8.44
N PHE A 140 -11.36 1.14 7.93
CA PHE A 140 -11.15 2.39 8.66
C PHE A 140 -12.07 3.52 8.14
N SER A 141 -13.10 3.20 7.35
CA SER A 141 -14.06 4.17 6.78
C SER A 141 -14.74 5.03 7.86
N LYS A 142 -14.91 4.47 9.07
CA LYS A 142 -15.44 5.13 10.27
C LYS A 142 -14.53 6.23 10.85
N PHE A 143 -13.30 6.43 10.37
CA PHE A 143 -12.41 7.51 10.82
C PHE A 143 -12.87 8.84 10.19
N THR A 144 -13.57 9.69 10.93
CA THR A 144 -14.20 10.94 10.45
C THR A 144 -13.72 12.14 11.26
N THR A 145 -14.16 13.36 10.94
CA THR A 145 -13.91 14.54 11.80
C THR A 145 -14.51 14.44 13.20
N ALA A 146 -15.51 13.57 13.42
CA ALA A 146 -16.06 13.28 14.75
C ALA A 146 -15.35 12.12 15.48
N THR A 147 -14.48 11.40 14.77
CA THR A 147 -13.82 10.15 15.20
C THR A 147 -12.38 10.11 14.68
N SER A 148 -11.68 11.25 14.78
CA SER A 148 -10.38 11.50 14.14
C SER A 148 -9.18 11.11 15.02
N ASP A 149 -9.34 10.11 15.88
CA ASP A 149 -8.34 9.69 16.85
C ASP A 149 -8.29 8.15 16.89
N ILE A 150 -7.18 7.59 16.39
CA ILE A 150 -6.93 6.15 16.34
C ILE A 150 -6.79 5.57 17.75
N LEU A 151 -6.08 6.27 18.65
CA LEU A 151 -5.75 5.78 19.99
C LEU A 151 -6.97 5.76 20.92
N LYS A 152 -7.98 6.60 20.66
CA LYS A 152 -9.27 6.59 21.35
C LYS A 152 -10.28 5.58 20.80
N ASN A 153 -9.96 4.81 19.76
CA ASN A 153 -10.86 3.81 19.19
C ASN A 153 -10.25 2.40 19.26
N GLU A 154 -10.73 1.58 20.20
CA GLU A 154 -10.29 0.18 20.36
C GLU A 154 -10.40 -0.65 19.07
N GLU A 155 -11.40 -0.39 18.21
CA GLU A 155 -11.53 -1.10 16.92
C GLU A 155 -10.35 -0.79 15.99
N PHE A 156 -9.82 0.43 16.05
CA PHE A 156 -8.67 0.86 15.25
C PHE A 156 -7.34 0.44 15.85
N VAL A 157 -7.19 0.48 17.17
CA VAL A 157 -5.98 -0.01 17.87
C VAL A 157 -5.77 -1.50 17.57
N ARG A 158 -6.79 -2.34 17.80
CA ARG A 158 -6.69 -3.79 17.56
C ARG A 158 -6.37 -4.12 16.10
N LYS A 159 -6.98 -3.42 15.13
CA LYS A 159 -6.66 -3.58 13.71
C LYS A 159 -5.21 -3.22 13.36
N ILE A 160 -4.60 -2.26 14.06
CA ILE A 160 -3.18 -1.92 13.85
C ILE A 160 -2.25 -2.95 14.51
N GLU A 161 -2.62 -3.46 15.69
CA GLU A 161 -1.90 -4.57 16.34
C GLU A 161 -1.94 -5.85 15.49
N GLU A 162 -3.09 -6.17 14.89
CA GLU A 162 -3.27 -7.27 13.93
C GLU A 162 -2.36 -7.10 12.69
N ILE A 163 -2.34 -5.91 12.08
CA ILE A 163 -1.45 -5.60 10.94
C ILE A 163 0.02 -5.71 11.34
N ALA A 164 0.43 -5.16 12.48
CA ALA A 164 1.81 -5.20 12.94
C ALA A 164 2.28 -6.63 13.25
N SER A 165 1.42 -7.42 13.90
CA SER A 165 1.64 -8.84 14.17
C SER A 165 1.81 -9.63 12.87
N TYR A 166 0.94 -9.41 11.87
CA TYR A 166 1.03 -10.04 10.55
C TYR A 166 2.34 -9.71 9.82
N ILE A 167 2.78 -8.44 9.85
CA ILE A 167 4.05 -8.01 9.25
C ILE A 167 5.25 -8.66 9.96
N TYR A 168 5.20 -8.79 11.28
CA TYR A 168 6.24 -9.48 12.04
C TYR A 168 6.27 -10.98 11.74
N ASP A 169 5.10 -11.63 11.62
CA ASP A 169 4.94 -13.02 11.19
C ASP A 169 5.60 -13.27 9.83
N LEU A 170 5.23 -12.47 8.83
CA LEU A 170 5.82 -12.48 7.49
C LEU A 170 7.35 -12.26 7.52
N SER A 171 7.85 -11.43 8.44
CA SER A 171 9.29 -11.21 8.58
C SER A 171 10.07 -12.43 9.07
N LYS A 172 9.50 -13.24 9.98
CA LYS A 172 10.13 -14.49 10.44
C LYS A 172 10.20 -15.54 9.34
N GLU A 173 9.21 -15.57 8.44
CA GLU A 173 9.24 -16.44 7.26
C GLU A 173 10.41 -16.05 6.33
N PHE A 174 10.54 -14.77 5.98
CA PHE A 174 11.60 -14.32 5.08
C PHE A 174 13.02 -14.37 5.69
N ASP A 175 13.19 -14.05 6.98
CA ASP A 175 14.48 -14.16 7.67
C ASP A 175 14.95 -15.62 7.83
N SER A 176 14.07 -16.61 7.54
CA SER A 176 14.44 -18.04 7.47
C SER A 176 14.95 -18.50 6.10
N LEU A 177 14.84 -17.68 5.05
CA LEU A 177 15.25 -18.06 3.69
C LEU A 177 16.78 -17.98 3.50
N ALA A 178 17.34 -18.95 2.78
CA ALA A 178 18.75 -18.96 2.39
C ALA A 178 19.11 -17.90 1.32
N ALA A 179 18.11 -17.34 0.62
CA ALA A 179 18.28 -16.33 -0.43
C ALA A 179 17.73 -14.97 0.04
N ASN A 180 18.47 -13.89 -0.21
CA ASN A 180 18.07 -12.54 0.20
C ASN A 180 16.98 -11.94 -0.72
N PRO A 181 15.73 -11.74 -0.24
CA PRO A 181 14.61 -11.16 -1.01
C PRO A 181 14.76 -9.67 -1.38
N CYS A 182 15.84 -9.01 -0.97
CA CYS A 182 16.20 -7.63 -1.33
C CYS A 182 17.52 -7.51 -2.11
N SER A 183 18.09 -8.64 -2.57
CA SER A 183 19.37 -8.70 -3.31
C SER A 183 19.44 -7.77 -4.53
N ASN A 184 18.34 -7.58 -5.24
CA ASN A 184 18.27 -6.79 -6.47
C ASN A 184 17.74 -5.34 -6.29
N CYS A 185 17.51 -4.87 -5.06
CA CYS A 185 16.82 -3.58 -4.85
C CYS A 185 17.57 -2.35 -5.40
N SER A 186 18.90 -2.41 -5.52
CA SER A 186 19.71 -1.33 -6.11
C SER A 186 19.53 -1.14 -7.62
N SER A 187 18.98 -2.13 -8.32
CA SER A 187 18.62 -2.05 -9.75
C SER A 187 17.12 -2.09 -10.00
N PHE A 188 16.30 -2.21 -8.96
CA PHE A 188 14.85 -2.22 -9.06
C PHE A 188 14.30 -0.87 -9.53
N GLN A 189 13.28 -0.89 -10.37
CA GLN A 189 12.63 0.30 -10.90
C GLN A 189 11.10 0.15 -10.82
N LEU A 190 10.40 1.24 -10.51
CA LEU A 190 8.95 1.27 -10.63
C LEU A 190 8.53 1.06 -12.09
N PRO A 191 7.47 0.26 -12.37
CA PRO A 191 6.93 0.07 -13.71
C PRO A 191 6.71 1.39 -14.45
N ALA A 192 6.86 1.41 -15.77
CA ALA A 192 6.47 2.54 -16.59
C ALA A 192 4.94 2.73 -16.52
N GLU A 193 4.47 3.96 -16.72
CA GLU A 193 3.03 4.28 -16.70
C GLU A 193 2.24 3.48 -17.77
N THR A 194 2.88 3.15 -18.89
CA THR A 194 2.33 2.30 -19.97
C THR A 194 2.23 0.81 -19.61
N GLU A 195 2.92 0.32 -18.57
CA GLU A 195 2.81 -1.06 -18.10
C GLU A 195 1.63 -1.26 -17.14
N VAL A 196 1.03 -0.17 -16.66
CA VAL A 196 0.09 -0.16 -15.55
C VAL A 196 -1.34 -0.01 -16.08
N LYS A 197 -2.13 -1.07 -15.94
CA LYS A 197 -3.54 -1.07 -16.34
C LYS A 197 -4.41 -0.36 -15.30
N PRO A 198 -5.38 0.49 -15.73
CA PRO A 198 -6.47 0.96 -14.88
C PRO A 198 -7.17 -0.19 -14.15
N TRP A 199 -7.69 0.09 -12.96
CA TRP A 199 -8.34 -0.92 -12.12
C TRP A 199 -9.81 -1.16 -12.46
N HIS A 200 -10.48 -0.13 -12.98
CA HIS A 200 -11.77 -0.26 -13.64
C HIS A 200 -11.58 -0.06 -15.15
N GLU A 201 -12.33 -0.82 -15.95
CA GLU A 201 -12.42 -0.56 -17.39
C GLU A 201 -13.11 0.79 -17.60
N THR A 202 -12.46 1.71 -18.33
CA THR A 202 -13.09 2.99 -18.70
C THR A 202 -14.20 2.71 -19.70
N ILE A 203 -15.43 2.57 -19.22
CA ILE A 203 -16.63 2.52 -20.07
C ILE A 203 -16.56 3.73 -21.00
N PRO A 204 -16.48 3.54 -22.33
CA PRO A 204 -16.38 4.65 -23.26
C PRO A 204 -17.64 5.51 -23.13
N VAL A 205 -17.46 6.77 -22.73
CA VAL A 205 -18.58 7.70 -22.50
C VAL A 205 -19.32 7.88 -23.81
N THR A 206 -20.47 7.22 -23.94
CA THR A 206 -21.31 7.33 -25.12
C THR A 206 -21.73 8.79 -25.26
N PRO A 207 -21.38 9.49 -26.35
CA PRO A 207 -21.61 10.93 -26.45
C PRO A 207 -23.11 11.21 -26.31
N PHE A 208 -23.45 12.14 -25.43
CA PHE A 208 -24.83 12.39 -25.03
C PHE A 208 -25.61 13.00 -26.20
N VAL A 209 -26.33 12.15 -26.94
CA VAL A 209 -27.07 12.57 -28.14
C VAL A 209 -28.25 13.44 -27.72
N PHE A 210 -28.06 14.75 -27.80
CA PHE A 210 -29.15 15.72 -27.74
C PHE A 210 -30.14 15.42 -28.86
N ARG A 211 -31.30 14.83 -28.51
CA ARG A 211 -32.47 14.84 -29.38
C ARG A 211 -32.90 16.30 -29.57
N GLN A 212 -32.57 16.86 -30.72
CA GLN A 212 -33.23 18.07 -31.19
C GLN A 212 -34.73 17.75 -31.31
N GLN A 213 -35.54 18.43 -30.50
CA GLN A 213 -36.98 18.49 -30.72
C GLN A 213 -37.20 19.47 -31.85
N ASN A 214 -37.49 18.96 -33.05
CA ASN A 214 -37.97 19.81 -34.14
C ASN A 214 -39.39 20.29 -33.79
N PRO A 215 -39.74 21.55 -34.11
CA PRO A 215 -41.08 22.10 -33.93
C PRO A 215 -42.10 21.54 -34.92
#